data_AF-A0AAN2FC25-F1
#
_entry.id   AF-A0AAN2FC25-F1
#
_cell.length_a   1.000
_cell.length_b   1.000
_cell.length_c   1.000
_cell.angle_alpha   90.00
_cell.angle_beta   90.00
_cell.angle_gamma   90.00
#
_symmetry.space_group_name_H-M   'P 1'
#
loop_
_entity.id
_entity.type
_entity.pdbx_description
1 polymer ?
#
loop_
_entity_poly.entity_id
_entity_poly.type
_entity_poly.pdbx_seq_one_letter_code
_entity_poly.pdbx_strand_id
1 'polypeptide(L)'
;MHPDVIRFFSSRTGHETTYFHKEKQGGYTAAYALLDHSRIGVDQWKQFPLSYDEIMVPAAKNASMLFPEKTNKMSHFNKHNFINFNFSFARKNKICFVKESYSVKTEKNRRNEYNRFIRAGGRCCDMNQFSPEELADYYIFLFKSRFSDSVTCYSRENLITLINAMKRMLFGYILFIGNEPCAMDLLFMAESEHIIYFDVPNGGVNTKYSDLSPGSLLMWKNIGAARDYCKQTGKEMRLSIGSLDKEWTYKLRWADAHSTGKTIF
;
A
#
# COMPACT_ATOMS: atom_id res chain seq x y z
N MET A 1 6.42 9.26 -2.04
CA MET A 1 5.04 9.31 -2.59
C MET A 1 5.13 9.52 -4.09
N HIS A 2 4.29 8.84 -4.88
CA HIS A 2 4.36 8.88 -6.35
C HIS A 2 4.00 10.28 -6.90
N PRO A 3 4.68 10.79 -7.95
CA PRO A 3 4.42 12.13 -8.50
C PRO A 3 2.96 12.37 -8.92
N ASP A 4 2.26 11.35 -9.44
CA ASP A 4 0.85 11.49 -9.84
C ASP A 4 -0.07 11.73 -8.62
N VAL A 5 0.24 11.12 -7.47
CA VAL A 5 -0.48 11.37 -6.22
C VAL A 5 -0.26 12.80 -5.75
N ILE A 6 0.99 13.26 -5.78
CA ILE A 6 1.32 14.64 -5.39
C ILE A 6 0.59 15.64 -6.28
N ARG A 7 0.64 15.43 -7.61
CA ARG A 7 -0.03 16.29 -8.60
C ARG A 7 -1.55 16.31 -8.44
N PHE A 8 -2.15 15.16 -8.16
CA PHE A 8 -3.59 15.06 -7.90
C PHE A 8 -4.01 15.93 -6.73
N PHE A 9 -3.23 15.98 -5.65
CA PHE A 9 -3.57 16.78 -4.48
C PHE A 9 -3.18 18.25 -4.61
N SER A 10 -2.01 18.57 -5.15
CA SER A 10 -1.59 19.97 -5.32
C SER A 10 -2.58 20.74 -6.20
N SER A 11 -3.02 20.14 -7.32
CA SER A 11 -4.01 20.74 -8.22
C SER A 11 -5.38 20.99 -7.56
N ARG A 12 -5.76 20.21 -6.54
CA ARG A 12 -7.06 20.35 -5.85
C ARG A 12 -7.02 21.27 -4.64
N THR A 13 -5.89 21.30 -3.97
CA THR A 13 -5.72 22.04 -2.70
C THR A 13 -5.09 23.42 -2.91
N GLY A 14 -4.55 23.68 -4.11
CA GLY A 14 -3.80 24.90 -4.40
C GLY A 14 -2.40 24.93 -3.78
N HIS A 15 -1.95 23.82 -3.17
CA HIS A 15 -0.64 23.71 -2.56
C HIS A 15 0.46 23.66 -3.61
N GLU A 16 1.52 24.45 -3.43
CA GLU A 16 2.66 24.47 -4.33
C GLU A 16 3.49 23.18 -4.15
N THR A 17 4.03 22.65 -5.25
CA THR A 17 4.93 21.48 -5.20
C THR A 17 6.34 21.88 -5.62
N THR A 18 7.30 21.61 -4.72
CA THR A 18 8.72 21.88 -4.96
C THR A 18 9.47 20.56 -5.04
N TYR A 19 10.24 20.37 -6.12
CA TYR A 19 11.02 19.16 -6.35
C TYR A 19 12.49 19.41 -6.05
N PHE A 20 13.09 18.50 -5.29
CA PHE A 20 14.49 18.52 -4.94
C PHE A 20 15.18 17.26 -5.48
N HIS A 21 16.42 17.41 -5.93
CA HIS A 21 17.25 16.29 -6.36
C HIS A 21 18.68 16.46 -5.84
N LYS A 22 19.38 15.33 -5.74
CA LYS A 22 20.83 15.30 -5.50
C LYS A 22 21.53 14.80 -6.75
N GLU A 23 22.51 15.57 -7.21
CA GLU A 23 23.36 15.18 -8.33
C GLU A 23 24.70 14.62 -7.85
N LYS A 24 25.25 13.69 -8.64
CA LYS A 24 26.63 13.20 -8.51
C LYS A 24 27.12 12.77 -9.88
N GLN A 25 28.29 13.26 -10.30
CA GLN A 25 28.91 12.89 -11.59
C GLN A 25 27.97 13.05 -12.80
N GLY A 26 27.16 14.11 -12.82
CA GLY A 26 26.22 14.41 -13.92
C GLY A 26 24.95 13.57 -13.94
N GLY A 27 24.72 12.70 -12.94
CA GLY A 27 23.47 11.93 -12.79
C GLY A 27 22.71 12.26 -11.51
N TYR A 28 21.40 12.01 -11.52
CA TYR A 28 20.54 12.13 -10.34
C TYR A 28 20.69 10.89 -9.44
N THR A 29 20.97 11.11 -8.16
CA THR A 29 21.20 10.04 -7.17
C THR A 29 20.12 9.93 -6.11
N ALA A 30 19.31 10.98 -5.93
CA ALA A 30 18.09 10.94 -5.14
C ALA A 30 17.17 12.07 -5.57
N ALA A 31 15.87 11.91 -5.33
CA ALA A 31 14.90 12.98 -5.52
C ALA A 31 13.74 12.85 -4.52
N TYR A 32 13.18 13.98 -4.12
CA TYR A 32 11.96 14.03 -3.34
C TYR A 32 11.17 15.30 -3.68
N ALA A 33 9.94 15.39 -3.17
CA ALA A 33 9.10 16.55 -3.36
C ALA A 33 8.52 17.00 -2.02
N LEU A 34 8.32 18.30 -1.91
CA LEU A 34 7.64 18.97 -0.81
C LEU A 34 6.36 19.62 -1.31
N LEU A 35 5.33 19.60 -0.47
CA LEU A 35 4.19 20.49 -0.57
C LEU A 35 4.43 21.74 0.30
N ASP A 36 4.11 22.90 -0.25
CA ASP A 36 4.31 24.23 0.36
C ASP A 36 5.70 24.37 1.00
N HIS A 37 6.73 23.91 0.28
CA HIS A 37 8.14 24.03 0.67
C HIS A 37 8.53 23.37 2.02
N SER A 38 7.64 22.63 2.68
CA SER A 38 7.88 22.19 4.06
C SER A 38 7.29 20.82 4.42
N ARG A 39 6.35 20.28 3.62
CA ARG A 39 5.65 19.03 3.95
C ARG A 39 6.04 17.92 2.99
N ILE A 40 6.58 16.83 3.51
CA ILE A 40 6.85 15.64 2.69
C ILE A 40 5.59 14.82 2.55
N GLY A 41 5.23 14.46 1.31
CA GLY A 41 4.04 13.66 1.05
C GLY A 41 2.74 14.43 1.29
N VAL A 42 1.63 13.69 1.28
CA VAL A 42 0.29 14.27 1.32
C VAL A 42 -0.51 13.68 2.46
N ASP A 43 -0.85 14.51 3.46
CA ASP A 43 -1.61 14.11 4.65
C ASP A 43 -3.12 14.21 4.40
N GLN A 44 -3.63 13.41 3.46
CA GLN A 44 -5.05 13.41 3.05
C GLN A 44 -5.76 12.08 3.33
N TRP A 45 -5.13 11.20 4.11
CA TRP A 45 -5.62 9.85 4.45
C TRP A 45 -6.97 9.85 5.20
N LYS A 46 -7.39 10.99 5.77
CA LYS A 46 -8.71 11.16 6.39
C LYS A 46 -9.84 11.28 5.38
N GLN A 47 -9.55 11.84 4.20
CA GLN A 47 -10.56 12.09 3.16
C GLN A 47 -10.47 11.07 2.03
N PHE A 48 -9.27 10.51 1.80
CA PHE A 48 -8.97 9.59 0.70
C PHE A 48 -8.28 8.33 1.23
N PRO A 49 -8.54 7.14 0.64
CA PRO A 49 -7.91 5.89 1.03
C PRO A 49 -6.47 5.81 0.52
N LEU A 50 -5.56 6.56 1.13
CA LEU A 50 -4.12 6.53 0.86
C LEU A 50 -3.36 6.41 2.16
N SER A 51 -2.31 5.60 2.17
CA SER A 51 -1.44 5.48 3.33
C SER A 51 -0.53 6.70 3.44
N TYR A 52 -0.30 7.14 4.67
CA TYR A 52 0.77 8.09 5.00
C TYR A 52 1.61 7.57 6.17
N ASP A 53 1.79 6.25 6.25
CA ASP A 53 2.52 5.60 7.34
C ASP A 53 4.05 5.66 7.14
N GLU A 54 4.49 5.76 5.89
CA GLU A 54 5.89 5.66 5.48
C GLU A 54 6.25 6.68 4.39
N ILE A 55 7.52 7.10 4.38
CA ILE A 55 8.14 7.90 3.32
C ILE A 55 9.30 7.09 2.76
N MET A 56 9.12 6.58 1.54
CA MET A 56 10.21 5.99 0.76
C MET A 56 10.70 7.01 -0.27
N VAL A 57 11.98 7.34 -0.19
CA VAL A 57 12.65 8.29 -1.09
C VAL A 57 13.37 7.50 -2.18
N PRO A 58 13.12 7.79 -3.47
CA PRO A 58 13.96 7.29 -4.56
C PRO A 58 15.40 7.75 -4.36
N ALA A 59 16.29 6.79 -4.10
CA ALA A 59 17.72 7.03 -3.91
C ALA A 59 18.52 5.87 -4.49
N ALA A 60 19.65 6.17 -5.12
CA ALA A 60 20.56 5.16 -5.66
C ALA A 60 21.12 4.30 -4.51
N LYS A 61 21.26 2.99 -4.74
CA LYS A 61 21.64 2.00 -3.69
C LYS A 61 22.91 2.38 -2.91
N ASN A 62 23.88 2.98 -3.58
CA ASN A 62 25.18 3.34 -3.00
C ASN A 62 25.30 4.84 -2.66
N ALA A 63 24.21 5.59 -2.72
CA ALA A 63 24.21 6.99 -2.35
C ALA A 63 24.14 7.12 -0.82
N SER A 64 24.99 7.97 -0.26
CA SER A 64 24.98 8.37 1.15
C SER A 64 24.84 9.88 1.23
N MET A 65 23.87 10.37 2.02
CA MET A 65 23.56 11.80 2.12
C MET A 65 22.83 12.16 3.41
N LEU A 66 22.79 13.46 3.71
CA LEU A 66 21.84 14.00 4.67
C LEU A 66 20.48 14.17 3.99
N PHE A 67 19.41 13.87 4.71
CA PHE A 67 18.08 14.25 4.29
C PHE A 67 17.71 15.58 4.96
N PRO A 68 17.34 16.63 4.21
CA PRO A 68 17.12 17.96 4.78
C PRO A 68 15.93 18.05 5.74
N GLU A 69 14.97 17.14 5.61
CA GLU A 69 13.68 17.27 6.27
C GLU A 69 13.57 16.45 7.56
N LYS A 70 12.78 16.98 8.49
CA LYS A 70 12.43 16.27 9.73
C LYS A 70 11.25 15.33 9.50
N THR A 71 11.45 14.04 9.77
CA THR A 71 10.37 13.05 9.77
C THR A 71 10.66 11.90 10.71
N ASN A 72 9.62 11.17 11.11
CA ASN A 72 9.69 9.91 11.84
C ASN A 72 9.16 8.72 11.01
N LYS A 73 8.96 8.91 9.71
CA LYS A 73 8.34 7.95 8.78
C LYS A 73 9.30 7.43 7.70
N MET A 74 10.59 7.73 7.78
CA MET A 74 11.53 7.31 6.74
C MET A 74 11.52 5.77 6.59
N SER A 75 11.41 5.28 5.36
CA SER A 75 11.34 3.87 5.05
C SER A 75 12.59 3.13 5.50
N HIS A 76 12.43 1.89 5.99
CA HIS A 76 13.55 1.02 6.32
C HIS A 76 14.45 0.75 5.10
N PHE A 77 13.90 0.81 3.88
CA PHE A 77 14.66 0.64 2.66
C PHE A 77 15.65 1.78 2.39
N ASN A 78 15.48 2.94 3.03
CA ASN A 78 16.39 4.07 2.92
C ASN A 78 17.45 4.13 4.03
N LYS A 79 17.55 3.10 4.89
CA LYS A 79 18.46 3.11 6.06
C LYS A 79 19.94 3.29 5.74
N HIS A 80 20.36 2.87 4.54
CA HIS A 80 21.74 3.02 4.08
C HIS A 80 21.94 4.26 3.21
N ASN A 81 20.85 4.96 2.85
CA ASN A 81 20.92 6.16 2.03
C ASN A 81 21.12 7.44 2.85
N PHE A 82 20.53 7.50 4.04
CA PHE A 82 20.51 8.72 4.85
C PHE A 82 21.21 8.54 6.19
N ILE A 83 22.24 9.35 6.43
CA ILE A 83 23.11 9.21 7.61
C ILE A 83 22.56 9.88 8.87
N ASN A 84 21.58 10.79 8.73
CA ASN A 84 20.97 11.52 9.84
C ASN A 84 19.65 10.90 10.32
N PHE A 85 19.49 9.59 10.18
CA PHE A 85 18.33 8.85 10.69
C PHE A 85 18.70 7.75 11.67
N ASN A 86 17.88 7.63 12.71
CA ASN A 86 17.90 6.51 13.63
C ASN A 86 16.72 5.56 13.34
N PHE A 87 17.04 4.30 13.05
CA PHE A 87 16.07 3.22 12.78
C PHE A 87 15.93 2.21 13.92
N SER A 88 16.74 2.32 14.98
CA SER A 88 16.84 1.29 16.02
C SER A 88 16.40 1.78 17.40
N PHE A 89 16.98 2.88 17.88
CA PHE A 89 16.76 3.34 19.24
C PHE A 89 15.42 4.09 19.39
N ALA A 90 14.64 3.75 20.42
CA ALA A 90 13.37 4.41 20.76
C ALA A 90 12.40 4.60 19.57
N ARG A 91 12.26 3.56 18.74
CA ARG A 91 11.36 3.56 17.57
C ARG A 91 10.05 2.84 17.90
N LYS A 92 8.93 3.54 17.76
CA LYS A 92 7.57 3.01 18.01
C LYS A 92 6.88 2.56 16.73
N ASN A 93 7.05 3.31 15.64
CA ASN A 93 6.36 3.07 14.38
C ASN A 93 7.04 1.93 13.63
N LYS A 94 6.24 0.96 13.18
CA LYS A 94 6.68 -0.14 12.33
C LYS A 94 5.75 -0.29 11.13
N ILE A 95 6.32 -0.61 9.98
CA ILE A 95 5.60 -0.90 8.73
C ILE A 95 5.72 -2.38 8.43
N CYS A 96 4.62 -2.98 8.01
CA CYS A 96 4.56 -4.39 7.63
C CYS A 96 4.82 -4.55 6.14
N PHE A 97 5.94 -5.18 5.78
CA PHE A 97 6.25 -5.58 4.41
C PHE A 97 6.06 -7.07 4.22
N VAL A 98 5.36 -7.46 3.16
CA VAL A 98 5.10 -8.87 2.85
C VAL A 98 6.39 -9.67 2.77
N LYS A 99 6.39 -10.84 3.41
CA LYS A 99 7.51 -11.77 3.45
C LYS A 99 7.88 -12.22 2.04
N GLU A 100 9.16 -12.45 1.81
CA GLU A 100 9.66 -12.96 0.54
C GLU A 100 8.97 -14.27 0.14
N SER A 101 8.84 -15.20 1.09
CA SER A 101 8.19 -16.48 0.88
C SER A 101 7.35 -16.93 2.08
N TYR A 102 6.48 -17.90 1.85
CA TYR A 102 5.73 -18.60 2.89
C TYR A 102 6.09 -20.08 2.90
N SER A 103 5.89 -20.75 4.04
CA SER A 103 6.13 -22.19 4.14
C SER A 103 5.26 -22.98 3.15
N VAL A 104 5.76 -24.12 2.66
CA VAL A 104 5.00 -25.03 1.80
C VAL A 104 3.66 -25.42 2.42
N LYS A 105 3.62 -25.59 3.76
CA LYS A 105 2.39 -25.87 4.50
C LYS A 105 1.39 -24.71 4.41
N THR A 106 1.84 -23.47 4.58
CA THR A 106 1.00 -22.27 4.45
C THR A 106 0.41 -22.18 3.05
N GLU A 107 1.24 -22.34 2.02
CA GLU A 107 0.80 -22.31 0.62
C GLU A 107 -0.22 -23.42 0.31
N LYS A 108 0.03 -24.65 0.77
CA LYS A 108 -0.91 -25.77 0.62
C LYS A 108 -2.26 -25.48 1.30
N ASN A 109 -2.24 -24.93 2.51
CA ASN A 109 -3.45 -24.59 3.25
C ASN A 109 -4.28 -23.51 2.55
N ARG A 110 -3.63 -22.44 2.08
CA ARG A 110 -4.30 -21.37 1.31
C ARG A 110 -4.90 -21.88 0.01
N ARG A 111 -4.19 -22.74 -0.71
CA ARG A 111 -4.73 -23.40 -1.92
C ARG A 111 -5.96 -24.24 -1.62
N ASN A 112 -5.95 -25.01 -0.53
CA ASN A 112 -7.10 -25.82 -0.12
C ASN A 112 -8.30 -24.97 0.28
N GLU A 113 -8.08 -23.87 1.00
CA GLU A 113 -9.11 -22.89 1.34
C GLU A 113 -9.68 -22.22 0.09
N TYR A 114 -8.82 -21.82 -0.85
CA TYR A 114 -9.25 -21.25 -2.11
C TYR A 114 -10.12 -22.24 -2.90
N ASN A 115 -9.74 -23.51 -2.96
CA ASN A 115 -10.56 -24.55 -3.60
C ASN A 115 -11.92 -24.74 -2.91
N ARG A 116 -11.99 -24.62 -1.57
CA ARG A 116 -13.27 -24.61 -0.83
C ARG A 116 -14.11 -23.39 -1.19
N PHE A 117 -13.49 -22.22 -1.25
CA PHE A 117 -14.13 -20.97 -1.66
C PHE A 117 -14.73 -21.08 -3.07
N ILE A 118 -13.98 -21.60 -4.04
CA ILE A 118 -14.48 -21.83 -5.40
C ILE A 118 -15.67 -22.81 -5.41
N ARG A 119 -15.59 -23.93 -4.66
CA ARG A 119 -16.71 -24.88 -4.55
C ARG A 119 -17.96 -24.29 -3.92
N ALA A 120 -17.82 -23.25 -3.09
CA ALA A 120 -18.94 -22.50 -2.51
C ALA A 120 -19.52 -21.43 -3.47
N GLY A 121 -19.16 -21.45 -4.76
CA GLY A 121 -19.57 -20.45 -5.75
C GLY A 121 -18.68 -19.20 -5.78
N GLY A 122 -17.47 -19.32 -5.22
CA GLY A 122 -16.48 -18.26 -5.17
C GLY A 122 -15.92 -17.88 -6.54
N ARG A 123 -15.71 -16.59 -6.77
CA ARG A 123 -15.04 -16.04 -7.95
C ARG A 123 -13.97 -15.03 -7.54
N CYS A 124 -12.90 -14.96 -8.32
CA CYS A 124 -11.80 -14.02 -8.14
C CYS A 124 -11.68 -13.21 -9.43
N CYS A 125 -12.01 -11.93 -9.37
CA CYS A 125 -12.06 -11.04 -10.53
C CYS A 125 -10.98 -9.97 -10.41
N ASP A 126 -10.33 -9.62 -11.52
CA ASP A 126 -9.38 -8.49 -11.56
C ASP A 126 -10.15 -7.19 -11.31
N MET A 127 -9.63 -6.34 -10.42
CA MET A 127 -10.31 -5.08 -10.09
C MET A 127 -10.41 -4.12 -11.29
N ASN A 128 -9.53 -4.25 -12.29
CA ASN A 128 -9.57 -3.42 -13.50
C ASN A 128 -10.75 -3.75 -14.43
N GLN A 129 -11.52 -4.80 -14.15
CA GLN A 129 -12.73 -5.14 -14.88
C GLN A 129 -13.93 -4.27 -14.49
N PHE A 130 -13.84 -3.52 -13.39
CA PHE A 130 -14.94 -2.77 -12.81
C PHE A 130 -14.75 -1.26 -12.99
N SER A 131 -15.87 -0.53 -13.05
CA SER A 131 -15.85 0.93 -13.07
C SER A 131 -15.45 1.51 -11.70
N PRO A 132 -14.93 2.75 -11.65
CA PRO A 132 -14.67 3.45 -10.40
C PRO A 132 -15.88 3.54 -9.46
N GLU A 133 -17.08 3.69 -10.02
CA GLU A 133 -18.35 3.68 -9.29
C GLU A 133 -18.60 2.32 -8.65
N GLU A 134 -18.47 1.23 -9.41
CA GLU A 134 -18.62 -0.14 -8.89
C GLU A 134 -17.60 -0.43 -7.78
N LEU A 135 -16.34 -0.06 -8.00
CA LEU A 135 -15.28 -0.22 -7.01
C LEU A 135 -15.55 0.55 -5.71
N ALA A 136 -16.05 1.78 -5.82
CA ALA A 136 -16.43 2.57 -4.66
C ALA A 136 -17.61 1.94 -3.90
N ASP A 137 -18.61 1.44 -4.61
CA ASP A 137 -19.79 0.80 -4.03
C ASP A 137 -19.43 -0.52 -3.32
N TYR A 138 -18.60 -1.36 -3.96
CA TYR A 138 -18.07 -2.57 -3.34
C TYR A 138 -17.23 -2.26 -2.10
N TYR A 139 -16.39 -1.22 -2.16
CA TYR A 139 -15.56 -0.82 -1.03
C TYR A 139 -16.44 -0.42 0.15
N ILE A 140 -17.42 0.46 -0.05
CA ILE A 140 -18.30 0.93 1.02
C ILE A 140 -19.08 -0.24 1.63
N PHE A 141 -19.65 -1.10 0.79
CA PHE A 141 -20.40 -2.28 1.23
C PHE A 141 -19.54 -3.18 2.13
N LEU A 142 -18.35 -3.55 1.65
CA LEU A 142 -17.44 -4.45 2.36
C LEU A 142 -16.82 -3.80 3.61
N PHE A 143 -16.53 -2.50 3.55
CA PHE A 143 -15.99 -1.75 4.67
C PHE A 143 -17.00 -1.69 5.82
N LYS A 144 -18.25 -1.31 5.51
CA LYS A 144 -19.35 -1.29 6.49
C LYS A 144 -19.63 -2.67 7.07
N SER A 145 -19.58 -3.72 6.24
CA SER A 145 -19.75 -5.09 6.75
C SER A 145 -18.67 -5.51 7.76
N ARG A 146 -17.43 -5.05 7.57
CA ARG A 146 -16.29 -5.35 8.44
C ARG A 146 -16.26 -4.51 9.72
N PHE A 147 -16.45 -3.20 9.58
CA PHE A 147 -16.21 -2.24 10.66
C PHE A 147 -17.49 -1.71 11.30
N SER A 148 -18.67 -1.98 10.71
CA SER A 148 -19.92 -1.34 11.11
C SER A 148 -19.70 0.18 11.22
N ASP A 149 -19.98 0.78 12.38
CA ASP A 149 -19.76 2.20 12.64
C ASP A 149 -18.51 2.49 13.51
N SER A 150 -17.65 1.49 13.76
CA SER A 150 -16.47 1.66 14.63
C SER A 150 -15.33 2.44 13.96
N VAL A 151 -15.36 2.57 12.63
CA VAL A 151 -14.40 3.32 11.83
C VAL A 151 -15.16 4.11 10.77
N THR A 152 -14.84 5.39 10.61
CA THR A 152 -15.44 6.23 9.57
C THR A 152 -15.05 5.75 8.17
N CYS A 153 -16.04 5.39 7.35
CA CYS A 153 -15.83 5.07 5.94
C CYS A 153 -15.61 6.34 5.12
N TYR A 154 -14.79 6.24 4.07
CA TYR A 154 -14.64 7.31 3.08
C TYR A 154 -15.94 7.57 2.31
N SER A 155 -16.12 8.81 1.85
CA SER A 155 -17.27 9.16 1.02
C SER A 155 -17.18 8.49 -0.35
N ARG A 156 -18.34 8.14 -0.91
CA ARG A 156 -18.44 7.57 -2.26
C ARG A 156 -17.79 8.46 -3.31
N GLU A 157 -18.01 9.78 -3.21
CA GLU A 157 -17.44 10.76 -4.12
C GLU A 157 -15.91 10.78 -4.08
N ASN A 158 -15.31 10.78 -2.88
CA ASN A 158 -13.84 10.78 -2.75
C ASN A 158 -13.23 9.46 -3.24
N LEU A 159 -13.91 8.33 -3.00
CA LEU A 159 -13.50 7.04 -3.55
C LEU A 159 -13.48 7.07 -5.08
N ILE A 160 -14.60 7.43 -5.72
CA ILE A 160 -14.69 7.54 -7.19
C ILE A 160 -13.63 8.49 -7.73
N THR A 161 -13.47 9.65 -7.09
CA THR A 161 -12.53 10.67 -7.50
C THR A 161 -11.09 10.15 -7.49
N LEU A 162 -10.68 9.49 -6.41
CA LEU A 162 -9.33 8.94 -6.31
C LEU A 162 -9.13 7.76 -7.26
N ILE A 163 -10.07 6.82 -7.29
CA ILE A 163 -9.98 5.62 -8.13
C ILE A 163 -9.88 6.00 -9.61
N ASN A 164 -10.63 7.02 -10.05
CA ASN A 164 -10.48 7.59 -11.39
C ASN A 164 -9.07 8.15 -11.63
N ALA A 165 -8.58 9.00 -10.74
CA ALA A 165 -7.27 9.62 -10.88
C ALA A 165 -6.12 8.61 -10.86
N MET A 166 -6.27 7.53 -10.09
CA MET A 166 -5.26 6.50 -9.87
C MET A 166 -5.56 5.20 -10.64
N LYS A 167 -6.43 5.24 -11.67
CA LYS A 167 -6.88 4.03 -12.37
C LYS A 167 -5.71 3.18 -12.89
N ARG A 168 -4.68 3.81 -13.44
CA ARG A 168 -3.48 3.12 -13.95
C ARG A 168 -2.59 2.51 -12.85
N MET A 169 -2.83 2.88 -11.60
CA MET A 169 -2.13 2.37 -10.43
C MET A 169 -2.95 1.27 -9.73
N LEU A 170 -4.18 0.98 -10.13
CA LEU A 170 -5.00 -0.06 -9.50
C LEU A 170 -4.43 -1.45 -9.80
N PHE A 171 -4.35 -2.29 -8.77
CA PHE A 171 -3.81 -3.64 -8.91
C PHE A 171 -4.48 -4.63 -7.97
N GLY A 172 -4.70 -5.86 -8.45
CA GLY A 172 -5.16 -6.99 -7.64
C GLY A 172 -6.60 -7.37 -7.92
N TYR A 173 -7.23 -8.00 -6.94
CA TYR A 173 -8.49 -8.72 -7.14
C TYR A 173 -9.62 -8.25 -6.23
N ILE A 174 -10.82 -8.66 -6.61
CA ILE A 174 -12.03 -8.65 -5.78
C ILE A 174 -12.56 -10.08 -5.75
N LEU A 175 -12.94 -10.54 -4.56
CA LEU A 175 -13.57 -11.84 -4.37
C LEU A 175 -15.08 -11.69 -4.29
N PHE A 176 -15.81 -12.64 -4.89
CA PHE A 176 -17.27 -12.71 -4.89
C PHE A 176 -17.76 -14.11 -4.49
N ILE A 177 -18.95 -14.20 -3.89
CA ILE A 177 -19.75 -15.43 -3.82
C ILE A 177 -21.04 -15.16 -4.61
N GLY A 178 -21.26 -15.91 -5.69
CA GLY A 178 -22.33 -15.55 -6.64
C GLY A 178 -22.05 -14.17 -7.24
N ASN A 179 -22.97 -13.22 -7.07
CA ASN A 179 -22.82 -11.82 -7.50
C ASN A 179 -22.51 -10.85 -6.33
N GLU A 180 -22.38 -11.35 -5.11
CA GLU A 180 -22.14 -10.52 -3.92
C GLU A 180 -20.63 -10.39 -3.66
N PRO A 181 -20.06 -9.17 -3.58
CA PRO A 181 -18.65 -9.01 -3.23
C PRO A 181 -18.43 -9.49 -1.79
N CYS A 182 -17.33 -10.19 -1.56
CA CYS A 182 -16.99 -10.74 -0.24
C CYS A 182 -15.65 -10.29 0.32
N ALA A 183 -14.70 -9.84 -0.51
CA ALA A 183 -13.49 -9.17 -0.04
C ALA A 183 -12.86 -8.32 -1.13
N MET A 184 -12.36 -7.15 -0.74
CA MET A 184 -11.50 -6.31 -1.57
C MET A 184 -10.56 -5.49 -0.69
N ASP A 185 -9.42 -5.15 -1.26
CA ASP A 185 -8.48 -4.16 -0.76
C ASP A 185 -8.33 -3.12 -1.87
N LEU A 186 -8.39 -1.83 -1.55
CA LEU A 186 -7.92 -0.82 -2.50
C LEU A 186 -6.40 -0.91 -2.50
N LEU A 187 -5.85 -1.55 -3.53
CA LEU A 187 -4.43 -1.80 -3.65
C LEU A 187 -3.91 -1.01 -4.85
N PHE A 188 -2.91 -0.16 -4.57
CA PHE A 188 -2.26 0.66 -5.58
C PHE A 188 -0.83 0.20 -5.79
N MET A 189 -0.34 0.33 -7.02
CA MET A 189 1.03 0.06 -7.41
C MET A 189 1.72 1.28 -8.02
N ALA A 190 3.02 1.38 -7.77
CA ALA A 190 3.89 2.38 -8.37
C ALA A 190 5.19 1.70 -8.83
N GLU A 191 5.47 1.79 -10.12
CA GLU A 191 6.62 1.16 -10.74
C GLU A 191 7.75 2.18 -10.95
N SER A 192 8.97 1.77 -10.64
CA SER A 192 10.20 2.51 -10.98
C SER A 192 11.16 1.59 -11.76
N GLU A 193 12.39 2.04 -12.00
CA GLU A 193 13.37 1.27 -12.77
C GLU A 193 13.67 -0.11 -12.16
N HIS A 194 13.81 -0.19 -10.83
CA HIS A 194 14.27 -1.41 -10.15
C HIS A 194 13.28 -1.98 -9.15
N ILE A 195 12.27 -1.22 -8.75
CA ILE A 195 11.31 -1.62 -7.72
C ILE A 195 9.89 -1.43 -8.23
N ILE A 196 8.99 -2.27 -7.74
CA ILE A 196 7.55 -2.02 -7.79
C ILE A 196 7.05 -1.97 -6.35
N TYR A 197 6.51 -0.80 -5.98
CA TYR A 197 5.89 -0.59 -4.69
C TYR A 197 4.40 -0.85 -4.78
N PHE A 198 3.87 -1.60 -3.83
CA PHE A 198 2.45 -1.86 -3.68
C PHE A 198 2.02 -1.37 -2.29
N ASP A 199 0.91 -0.66 -2.24
CA ASP A 199 0.34 -0.13 -1.01
C ASP A 199 -1.09 -0.62 -0.85
N VAL A 200 -1.44 -0.99 0.38
CA VAL A 200 -2.78 -1.40 0.77
C VAL A 200 -3.27 -0.47 1.88
N PRO A 201 -3.81 0.72 1.53
CA PRO A 201 -4.32 1.66 2.53
C PRO A 201 -5.43 1.08 3.38
N ASN A 202 -6.44 0.47 2.74
CA ASN A 202 -7.51 -0.20 3.44
C ASN A 202 -8.36 -1.08 2.51
N GLY A 203 -9.25 -1.85 3.11
CA GLY A 203 -10.16 -2.76 2.43
C GLY A 203 -11.31 -3.20 3.32
N GLY A 204 -12.12 -4.10 2.80
CA GLY A 204 -13.29 -4.61 3.48
C GLY A 204 -13.51 -6.09 3.22
N VAL A 205 -14.25 -6.72 4.11
CA VAL A 205 -14.69 -8.10 3.96
C VAL A 205 -16.16 -8.20 4.35
N ASN A 206 -16.90 -9.04 3.64
CA ASN A 206 -18.26 -9.35 4.00
C ASN A 206 -18.26 -10.41 5.11
N THR A 207 -18.68 -10.02 6.32
CA THR A 207 -18.63 -10.86 7.51
C THR A 207 -19.54 -12.09 7.43
N LYS A 208 -20.55 -12.07 6.54
CA LYS A 208 -21.39 -13.22 6.17
C LYS A 208 -20.58 -14.43 5.72
N TYR A 209 -19.42 -14.21 5.10
CA TYR A 209 -18.60 -15.29 4.53
C TYR A 209 -17.33 -15.57 5.35
N SER A 210 -17.29 -15.18 6.63
CA SER A 210 -16.10 -15.30 7.48
C SER A 210 -15.55 -16.73 7.57
N ASP A 211 -16.43 -17.75 7.52
CA ASP A 211 -16.04 -19.17 7.54
C ASP A 211 -15.18 -19.58 6.33
N LEU A 212 -15.28 -18.84 5.21
CA LEU A 212 -14.47 -19.03 4.01
C LEU A 212 -13.17 -18.21 4.04
N SER A 213 -12.95 -17.42 5.10
CA SER A 213 -11.74 -16.58 5.29
C SER A 213 -11.40 -15.66 4.10
N PRO A 214 -12.38 -14.92 3.53
CA PRO A 214 -12.21 -14.22 2.26
C PRO A 214 -11.09 -13.17 2.29
N GLY A 215 -10.89 -12.47 3.41
CA GLY A 215 -9.77 -11.52 3.55
C GLY A 215 -8.39 -12.18 3.49
N SER A 216 -8.23 -13.39 4.05
CA SER A 216 -6.95 -14.13 3.94
C SER A 216 -6.73 -14.69 2.54
N LEU A 217 -7.79 -15.12 1.85
CA LEU A 217 -7.71 -15.56 0.45
C LEU A 217 -7.37 -14.39 -0.47
N LEU A 218 -7.99 -13.24 -0.28
CA LEU A 218 -7.71 -12.04 -1.05
C LEU A 218 -6.25 -11.61 -0.90
N MET A 219 -5.76 -11.49 0.34
CA MET A 219 -4.36 -11.13 0.61
C MET A 219 -3.40 -12.11 -0.07
N TRP A 220 -3.66 -13.43 0.04
CA TRP A 220 -2.85 -14.44 -0.65
C TRP A 220 -2.86 -14.29 -2.17
N LYS A 221 -4.04 -14.01 -2.77
CA LYS A 221 -4.19 -13.81 -4.22
C LYS A 221 -3.48 -12.55 -4.71
N ASN A 222 -3.62 -11.43 -3.99
CA ASN A 222 -2.96 -10.17 -4.33
C ASN A 222 -1.43 -10.28 -4.20
N ILE A 223 -0.93 -10.93 -3.16
CA ILE A 223 0.52 -11.19 -2.99
C ILE A 223 1.05 -12.08 -4.11
N GLY A 224 0.30 -13.14 -4.47
CA GLY A 224 0.66 -14.01 -5.59
C GLY A 224 0.80 -13.23 -6.90
N ALA A 225 -0.21 -12.42 -7.24
CA ALA A 225 -0.15 -11.59 -8.44
C ALA A 225 1.00 -10.57 -8.40
N ALA A 226 1.24 -9.91 -7.27
CA ALA A 226 2.33 -8.96 -7.13
C ALA A 226 3.70 -9.62 -7.37
N ARG A 227 3.90 -10.83 -6.80
CA ARG A 227 5.12 -11.64 -7.03
C ARG A 227 5.27 -12.02 -8.49
N ASP A 228 4.20 -12.49 -9.13
CA ASP A 228 4.24 -12.88 -10.54
C ASP A 228 4.57 -11.69 -11.45
N TYR A 229 3.97 -10.53 -11.20
CA TYR A 229 4.24 -9.30 -11.96
C TYR A 229 5.69 -8.82 -11.76
N CYS A 230 6.20 -8.84 -10.53
CA CYS A 230 7.59 -8.49 -10.24
C CYS A 230 8.59 -9.46 -10.89
N LYS A 231 8.28 -10.76 -10.88
CA LYS A 231 9.08 -11.78 -11.56
C LYS A 231 9.12 -11.57 -13.08
N GLN A 232 7.98 -11.25 -13.69
CA GLN A 232 7.88 -10.99 -15.13
C GLN A 232 8.67 -9.75 -15.56
N THR A 233 8.68 -8.71 -14.71
CA THR A 233 9.38 -7.44 -14.98
C THR A 233 10.84 -7.44 -14.51
N GLY A 234 11.27 -8.45 -13.75
CA GLY A 234 12.61 -8.51 -13.17
C GLY A 234 12.86 -7.47 -12.08
N LYS A 235 11.81 -6.96 -11.42
CA LYS A 235 11.89 -5.87 -10.43
C LYS A 235 11.69 -6.38 -9.02
N GLU A 236 12.29 -5.70 -8.05
CA GLU A 236 12.14 -6.01 -6.63
C GLU A 236 10.72 -5.64 -6.15
N MET A 237 10.04 -6.58 -5.52
CA MET A 237 8.71 -6.36 -4.95
C MET A 237 8.82 -5.68 -3.57
N ARG A 238 8.08 -4.58 -3.38
CA ARG A 238 7.88 -3.96 -2.06
C ARG A 238 6.40 -3.76 -1.79
N LEU A 239 5.77 -4.75 -1.14
CA LEU A 239 4.35 -4.69 -0.81
C LEU A 239 4.18 -4.36 0.67
N SER A 240 3.73 -3.14 0.93
CA SER A 240 3.36 -2.64 2.26
C SER A 240 1.90 -2.98 2.56
N ILE A 241 1.65 -3.56 3.73
CA ILE A 241 0.29 -3.69 4.29
C ILE A 241 0.06 -2.71 5.44
N GLY A 242 0.80 -1.59 5.44
CA GLY A 242 0.63 -0.45 6.35
C GLY A 242 1.26 -0.61 7.74
N SER A 243 0.91 0.30 8.65
CA SER A 243 1.40 0.30 10.04
C SER A 243 1.11 -1.00 10.80
N LEU A 244 2.00 -1.37 11.71
CA LEU A 244 1.75 -2.38 12.73
C LEU A 244 1.27 -1.70 14.02
N ASP A 245 -0.01 -1.88 14.32
CA ASP A 245 -0.62 -1.49 15.59
C ASP A 245 -1.05 -2.73 16.40
N LYS A 246 -1.28 -2.55 17.71
CA LYS A 246 -1.62 -3.66 18.63
C LYS A 246 -2.85 -4.45 18.18
N GLU A 247 -3.82 -3.76 17.59
CA GLU A 247 -5.08 -4.33 17.09
C GLU A 247 -4.88 -5.09 15.77
N TRP A 248 -3.78 -4.85 15.05
CA TRP A 248 -3.57 -5.34 13.68
C TRP A 248 -2.41 -6.34 13.58
N THR A 249 -2.14 -7.06 14.67
CA THR A 249 -1.08 -8.08 14.74
C THR A 249 -1.27 -9.23 13.75
N TYR A 250 -2.47 -9.43 13.21
CA TYR A 250 -2.72 -10.39 12.12
C TYR A 250 -1.86 -10.14 10.88
N LYS A 251 -1.40 -8.89 10.66
CA LYS A 251 -0.48 -8.52 9.56
C LYS A 251 0.82 -9.34 9.60
N LEU A 252 1.29 -9.73 10.79
CA LEU A 252 2.52 -10.52 10.98
C LEU A 252 2.43 -11.95 10.42
N ARG A 253 1.23 -12.43 10.10
CA ARG A 253 1.05 -13.67 9.32
C ARG A 253 1.67 -13.52 7.93
N TRP A 254 1.51 -12.35 7.32
CA TRP A 254 1.84 -12.07 5.92
C TRP A 254 3.16 -11.33 5.76
N ALA A 255 3.55 -10.56 6.77
CA ALA A 255 4.60 -9.56 6.68
C ALA A 255 5.60 -9.62 7.83
N ASP A 256 6.79 -9.09 7.57
CA ASP A 256 7.77 -8.72 8.59
C ASP A 256 7.63 -7.23 8.90
N ALA A 257 7.79 -6.89 10.19
CA ALA A 257 7.60 -5.54 10.67
C ALA A 257 8.94 -4.81 10.85
N HIS A 258 9.11 -3.70 10.13
CA HIS A 258 10.33 -2.91 10.12
C HIS A 258 10.10 -1.53 10.72
N SER A 259 11.00 -1.09 11.60
CA SER A 259 10.94 0.26 12.19
C SER A 259 11.18 1.35 11.14
N THR A 260 10.42 2.43 11.20
CA THR A 260 10.70 3.65 10.41
C THR A 260 11.80 4.49 11.04
N GLY A 261 12.55 5.21 10.23
CA GLY A 261 13.61 6.12 10.66
C GLY A 261 13.06 7.44 11.22
N LYS A 262 13.70 7.96 12.28
CA LYS A 262 13.52 9.35 12.74
C LYS A 262 14.78 10.17 12.55
N THR A 263 14.62 11.37 12.00
CA THR A 263 15.70 12.35 11.84
C THR A 263 16.30 12.69 13.21
N ILE A 264 17.63 12.70 13.33
CA ILE A 264 18.35 12.95 14.59
C ILE A 264 19.09 14.29 14.64
N PHE A 265 19.45 14.87 13.50
CA PHE A 265 20.00 16.22 13.36
C PHE A 265 19.88 16.70 11.91
#